data_AF-A0A3B8UKS9-F1
#
_entry.id   AF-A0A3B8UKS9-F1
#
_cell.length_a   1.000
_cell.length_b   1.000
_cell.length_c   1.000
_cell.angle_alpha   90.00
_cell.angle_beta   90.00
_cell.angle_gamma   90.00
#
_symmetry.space_group_name_H-M   'P 1'
#
loop_
_entity.id
_entity.type
_entity.pdbx_description
1 polymer ?
#
loop_
_entity_poly.entity_id
_entity_poly.type
_entity_poly.pdbx_seq_one_letter_code
_entity_poly.pdbx_strand_id
1 'polypeptide(L)'
;GTQSLAVTIRVLMDEDISAKQKLEFVLKEMRIGFANGLLLGSMAFVLLGIYIMVVKGKPWHYAFAISGCVGVSLLLAMLISSLIGVLTPMFFHKIKIDPAVASGPLITTINDLVAVVTYYGLAAVVLIGMLHITG
;
A
#
# COMPACT_ATOMS: atom_id res chain seq x y z
N GLY A 1 -8.74 -7.63 14.00
CA GLY A 1 -8.19 -7.54 12.62
C GLY A 1 -6.97 -8.43 12.45
N THR A 2 -5.83 -8.02 13.00
CA THR A 2 -4.53 -8.69 12.83
C THR A 2 -4.48 -10.15 13.30
N GLN A 3 -5.10 -10.49 14.43
CA GLN A 3 -5.13 -11.89 14.90
C GLN A 3 -5.98 -12.82 14.04
N SER A 4 -7.11 -12.35 13.51
CA SER A 4 -7.94 -13.13 12.59
C SER A 4 -7.23 -13.36 11.25
N LEU A 5 -6.48 -12.34 10.78
CA LEU A 5 -5.64 -12.45 9.60
C LEU A 5 -4.49 -13.45 9.80
N ALA A 6 -3.83 -13.41 10.97
CA ALA A 6 -2.77 -14.34 11.34
C ALA A 6 -3.21 -15.80 11.31
N VAL A 7 -4.38 -16.11 11.88
CA VAL A 7 -4.95 -17.47 11.85
C VAL A 7 -5.29 -17.90 10.43
N THR A 8 -5.91 -17.01 9.65
CA THR A 8 -6.29 -17.27 8.25
C THR A 8 -5.07 -17.57 7.39
N ILE A 9 -4.00 -16.79 7.56
CA ILE A 9 -2.71 -17.00 6.89
C ILE A 9 -2.17 -18.37 7.25
N ARG A 10 -2.15 -18.75 8.53
CA ARG A 10 -1.62 -20.04 8.99
C ARG A 10 -2.36 -21.23 8.36
N VAL A 11 -3.69 -21.15 8.28
CA VAL A 11 -4.52 -22.14 7.57
C VAL A 11 -4.18 -22.18 6.09
N LEU A 12 -3.95 -21.03 5.46
CA LEU A 12 -3.59 -20.95 4.05
C LEU A 12 -2.19 -21.52 3.73
N MET A 13 -1.35 -21.69 4.76
CA MET A 13 -0.01 -22.27 4.62
C MET A 13 -0.01 -23.78 4.70
N ASP A 14 -1.12 -24.39 5.08
CA ASP A 14 -1.26 -25.83 5.14
C ASP A 14 -0.99 -26.46 3.76
N GLU A 15 -0.35 -27.64 3.76
CA GLU A 15 0.05 -28.34 2.52
C GLU A 15 -1.17 -28.90 1.78
N ASP A 16 -2.27 -29.15 2.49
CA ASP A 16 -3.55 -29.60 1.93
C ASP A 16 -4.31 -28.50 1.16
N ILE A 17 -3.87 -27.23 1.24
CA ILE A 17 -4.49 -26.11 0.51
C ILE A 17 -3.99 -26.08 -0.93
N SER A 18 -4.94 -26.13 -1.88
CA SER A 18 -4.65 -26.05 -3.31
C SER A 18 -4.00 -24.72 -3.68
N ALA A 19 -3.10 -24.75 -4.67
CA ALA A 19 -2.51 -23.55 -5.27
C ALA A 19 -3.58 -22.55 -5.76
N LYS A 20 -4.76 -23.03 -6.18
CA LYS A 20 -5.88 -22.18 -6.58
C LYS A 20 -6.42 -21.35 -5.42
N GLN A 21 -6.56 -21.95 -4.23
CA GLN A 21 -7.04 -21.25 -3.03
C GLN A 21 -6.04 -20.20 -2.55
N LYS A 22 -4.73 -20.50 -2.66
CA LYS A 22 -3.66 -19.54 -2.38
C LYS A 22 -3.73 -18.33 -3.33
N LEU A 23 -3.95 -18.58 -4.62
CA LEU A 23 -4.11 -17.51 -5.62
C LEU A 23 -5.38 -16.68 -5.41
N GLU A 24 -6.52 -17.32 -5.11
CA GLU A 24 -7.78 -16.62 -4.79
C GLU A 24 -7.63 -15.70 -3.57
N PHE A 25 -6.89 -16.15 -2.55
CA PHE A 25 -6.59 -15.32 -1.38
C PHE A 25 -5.72 -14.11 -1.74
N VAL A 26 -4.65 -14.30 -2.51
CA VAL A 26 -3.81 -13.19 -3.00
C VAL A 26 -4.65 -12.19 -3.79
N LEU A 27 -5.50 -12.64 -4.71
CA LEU A 27 -6.37 -11.77 -5.50
C LEU A 27 -7.39 -11.02 -4.63
N LYS A 28 -7.94 -11.67 -3.61
CA LYS A 28 -8.84 -11.03 -2.65
C LYS A 28 -8.14 -9.91 -1.90
N GLU A 29 -6.93 -10.14 -1.38
CA GLU A 29 -6.15 -9.13 -0.67
C GLU A 29 -5.70 -7.99 -1.59
N MET A 30 -5.32 -8.29 -2.84
CA MET A 30 -5.03 -7.27 -3.85
C MET A 30 -6.24 -6.39 -4.14
N ARG A 31 -7.45 -6.97 -4.19
CA ARG A 31 -8.70 -6.21 -4.38
C ARG A 31 -9.02 -5.34 -3.17
N ILE A 32 -8.75 -5.81 -1.96
CA ILE A 32 -8.89 -5.02 -0.73
C ILE A 32 -7.88 -3.86 -0.74
N GLY A 33 -6.62 -4.14 -1.08
CA GLY A 33 -5.57 -3.13 -1.24
C GLY A 33 -5.93 -2.06 -2.28
N PHE A 34 -6.45 -2.48 -3.43
CA PHE A 34 -6.92 -1.57 -4.46
C PHE A 34 -8.08 -0.69 -3.98
N ALA A 35 -9.09 -1.28 -3.35
CA ALA A 35 -10.24 -0.55 -2.83
C ALA A 35 -9.83 0.46 -1.75
N ASN A 36 -8.97 0.06 -0.82
CA ASN A 36 -8.42 0.94 0.22
C ASN A 36 -7.54 2.03 -0.40
N GLY A 37 -6.69 1.69 -1.36
CA GLY A 37 -5.86 2.64 -2.08
C GLY A 37 -6.67 3.67 -2.85
N LEU A 38 -7.76 3.26 -3.49
CA LEU A 38 -8.67 4.16 -4.20
C LEU A 38 -9.42 5.08 -3.23
N LEU A 39 -9.91 4.55 -2.12
CA LEU A 39 -10.62 5.32 -1.10
C LEU A 39 -9.68 6.34 -0.44
N LEU A 40 -8.54 5.90 0.08
CA LEU A 40 -7.57 6.79 0.72
C LEU A 40 -6.93 7.76 -0.26
N GLY A 41 -6.61 7.32 -1.48
CA GLY A 41 -6.04 8.15 -2.53
C GLY A 41 -6.99 9.25 -3.00
N SER A 42 -8.28 8.92 -3.19
CA SER A 42 -9.30 9.92 -3.55
C SER A 42 -9.59 10.90 -2.41
N MET A 43 -9.66 10.41 -1.17
CA MET A 43 -9.77 11.28 0.01
C MET A 43 -8.57 12.23 0.12
N ALA A 44 -7.34 11.71 -0.03
CA ALA A 44 -6.13 12.52 -0.01
C ALA A 44 -6.14 13.56 -1.14
N PHE A 45 -6.52 13.19 -2.36
CA PHE A 45 -6.62 14.09 -3.49
C PHE A 45 -7.52 15.30 -3.19
N VAL A 46 -8.72 15.04 -2.66
CA VAL A 46 -9.71 16.08 -2.34
C VAL A 46 -9.26 16.92 -1.15
N LEU A 47 -8.89 16.28 -0.04
CA LEU A 47 -8.55 16.98 1.19
C LEU A 47 -7.25 17.79 1.07
N LEU A 48 -6.17 17.21 0.52
CA LEU A 48 -4.94 17.98 0.26
C LEU A 48 -5.15 19.03 -0.81
N GLY A 49 -5.91 18.74 -1.87
CA GLY A 49 -6.20 19.71 -2.93
C GLY A 49 -6.87 20.96 -2.38
N ILE A 50 -7.93 20.79 -1.58
CA ILE A 50 -8.64 21.89 -0.90
C ILE A 50 -7.71 22.59 0.09
N TYR A 51 -6.95 21.84 0.90
CA TYR A 51 -6.04 22.43 1.88
C TYR A 51 -4.97 23.32 1.22
N ILE A 52 -4.33 22.85 0.15
CA ILE A 52 -3.30 23.60 -0.57
C ILE A 52 -3.91 24.83 -1.27
N MET A 53 -5.12 24.72 -1.80
CA MET A 53 -5.80 25.84 -2.44
C MET A 53 -6.22 26.91 -1.42
N VAL A 54 -6.89 26.52 -0.33
CA VAL A 54 -7.50 27.45 0.63
C VAL A 54 -6.50 27.99 1.65
N VAL A 55 -5.63 27.14 2.20
CA VAL A 55 -4.73 27.52 3.30
C VAL A 55 -3.39 28.04 2.78
N LYS A 56 -2.84 27.42 1.74
CA LYS A 56 -1.56 27.84 1.16
C LYS A 56 -1.70 28.89 0.05
N GLY A 57 -2.93 29.18 -0.39
CA GLY A 57 -3.20 30.16 -1.46
C GLY A 57 -2.53 29.81 -2.79
N LYS A 58 -2.16 28.54 -2.99
CA LYS A 58 -1.47 28.10 -4.20
C LYS A 58 -2.48 27.94 -5.34
N PRO A 59 -2.08 28.22 -6.59
CA PRO A 59 -2.98 28.13 -7.73
C PRO A 59 -3.42 26.68 -7.97
N TRP A 60 -4.64 26.51 -8.52
CA TRP A 60 -5.33 25.23 -8.65
C TRP A 60 -4.48 24.12 -9.31
N HIS A 61 -3.78 24.44 -10.39
CA HIS A 61 -2.89 23.51 -11.09
C HIS A 61 -1.80 22.91 -10.17
N TYR A 62 -1.21 23.73 -9.30
CA TYR A 62 -0.19 23.28 -8.34
C TYR A 62 -0.81 22.40 -7.25
N ALA A 63 -1.96 22.82 -6.72
CA ALA A 63 -2.66 22.09 -5.67
C ALA A 63 -3.09 20.68 -6.14
N PHE A 64 -3.69 20.59 -7.32
CA PHE A 64 -4.13 19.32 -7.90
C PHE A 64 -2.98 18.45 -8.40
N ALA A 65 -1.88 19.04 -8.88
CA ALA A 65 -0.68 18.28 -9.24
C ALA A 65 -0.09 17.56 -8.03
N ILE A 66 0.08 18.28 -6.90
CA ILE A 66 0.61 17.66 -5.67
C ILE A 66 -0.39 16.66 -5.10
N SER A 67 -1.65 17.04 -4.91
CA SER A 67 -2.64 16.13 -4.30
C SER A 67 -2.89 14.90 -5.17
N GLY A 68 -2.80 15.04 -6.50
CA GLY A 68 -2.84 13.94 -7.46
C GLY A 68 -1.65 12.99 -7.32
N CYS A 69 -0.44 13.55 -7.24
CA CYS A 69 0.76 12.77 -6.98
C CYS A 69 0.66 11.97 -5.68
N VAL A 70 0.18 12.61 -4.59
CA VAL A 70 -0.01 11.93 -3.30
C VAL A 70 -1.08 10.83 -3.42
N GLY A 71 -2.22 11.12 -4.04
CA GLY A 71 -3.31 10.16 -4.19
C GLY A 71 -2.90 8.90 -4.98
N VAL A 72 -2.19 9.07 -6.09
CA VAL A 72 -1.66 7.95 -6.89
C VAL A 72 -0.59 7.18 -6.13
N SER A 73 0.28 7.89 -5.39
CA SER A 73 1.30 7.24 -4.55
C SER A 73 0.68 6.35 -3.48
N LEU A 74 -0.38 6.83 -2.83
CA LEU A 74 -1.12 6.04 -1.83
C LEU A 74 -1.78 4.81 -2.44
N LEU A 75 -2.37 4.92 -3.64
CA LEU A 75 -2.96 3.77 -4.32
C LEU A 75 -1.92 2.70 -4.62
N LEU A 76 -0.77 3.09 -5.17
CA LEU A 76 0.33 2.17 -5.47
C LEU A 76 0.93 1.58 -4.20
N ALA A 77 1.10 2.38 -3.15
CA ALA A 77 1.62 1.93 -1.87
C ALA A 77 0.70 0.84 -1.26
N MET A 78 -0.61 1.04 -1.30
CA MET A 78 -1.58 0.06 -0.78
C MET A 78 -1.59 -1.23 -1.58
N LEU A 79 -1.45 -1.16 -2.91
CA LEU A 79 -1.32 -2.36 -3.75
C LEU A 79 -0.06 -3.17 -3.45
N ILE A 80 1.09 -2.49 -3.40
CA ILE A 80 2.38 -3.14 -3.12
C ILE A 80 2.38 -3.71 -1.70
N SER A 81 1.82 -2.97 -0.74
CA SER A 81 1.68 -3.43 0.64
C SER A 81 0.79 -4.66 0.76
N SER A 82 -0.39 -4.68 0.13
CA SER A 82 -1.25 -5.86 0.13
C SER A 82 -0.55 -7.08 -0.47
N LEU A 83 0.24 -6.90 -1.53
CA LEU A 83 1.02 -7.98 -2.10
C LEU A 83 2.08 -8.49 -1.10
N ILE A 84 2.88 -7.58 -0.53
CA ILE A 84 3.95 -7.93 0.41
C ILE A 84 3.39 -8.55 1.70
N GLY A 85 2.23 -8.08 2.17
CA GLY A 85 1.55 -8.60 3.36
C GLY A 85 1.14 -10.07 3.22
N VAL A 86 0.86 -10.53 1.99
CA VAL A 86 0.56 -11.93 1.70
C VAL A 86 1.82 -12.72 1.32
N LEU A 87 2.75 -12.12 0.58
CA LEU A 87 3.99 -12.78 0.16
C LEU A 87 4.95 -13.05 1.33
N THR A 88 5.03 -12.16 2.32
CA THR A 88 5.95 -12.30 3.47
C THR A 88 5.72 -13.59 4.26
N PRO A 89 4.50 -13.91 4.74
CA PRO A 89 4.25 -15.18 5.42
C PRO A 89 4.45 -16.38 4.48
N MET A 90 4.05 -16.29 3.20
CA MET A 90 4.33 -17.30 2.15
C MET A 90 5.81 -17.61 1.99
N PHE A 91 6.65 -16.58 2.04
CA PHE A 91 8.08 -16.73 2.01
C PHE A 91 8.63 -17.38 3.28
N PHE A 92 8.17 -16.96 4.46
CA PHE A 92 8.62 -17.51 5.75
C PHE A 92 8.35 -19.00 5.87
N HIS A 93 7.17 -19.45 5.43
CA HIS A 93 6.84 -20.86 5.40
C HIS A 93 7.75 -21.67 4.48
N LYS A 94 8.11 -21.14 3.30
CA LYS A 94 9.06 -21.81 2.38
C LYS A 94 10.43 -22.01 3.00
N ILE A 95 10.88 -21.11 3.86
CA ILE A 95 12.16 -21.21 4.59
C ILE A 95 12.03 -21.87 5.97
N LYS A 96 10.88 -22.51 6.25
CA LYS A 96 10.59 -23.22 7.52
C LYS A 96 10.62 -22.32 8.77
N ILE A 97 10.37 -21.02 8.61
CA ILE A 97 10.15 -20.08 9.72
C ILE A 97 8.65 -19.99 9.99
N ASP A 98 8.26 -19.91 11.27
CA ASP A 98 6.85 -19.79 11.64
C ASP A 98 6.23 -18.51 11.05
N PRO A 99 5.25 -18.63 10.14
CA PRO A 99 4.61 -17.49 9.50
C PRO A 99 3.83 -16.59 10.47
N ALA A 100 3.49 -17.08 11.67
CA ALA A 100 2.87 -16.25 12.69
C ALA A 100 3.78 -15.08 13.12
N VAL A 101 5.11 -15.26 13.06
CA VAL A 101 6.10 -14.20 13.34
C VAL A 101 5.92 -13.02 12.38
N ALA A 102 5.49 -13.26 11.14
CA ALA A 102 5.27 -12.22 10.15
C ALA A 102 3.99 -11.41 10.40
N SER A 103 2.99 -11.96 11.11
CA SER A 103 1.65 -11.37 11.26
C SER A 103 1.48 -10.35 12.40
N GLY A 104 2.56 -10.11 13.17
CA GLY A 104 2.60 -9.16 14.29
C GLY A 104 3.09 -7.76 13.89
N PRO A 105 3.86 -7.06 14.74
CA PRO A 105 4.43 -5.74 14.43
C PRO A 105 5.23 -5.69 13.12
N LEU A 106 5.82 -6.81 12.71
CA LEU A 106 6.63 -6.93 11.50
C LEU A 106 5.87 -6.50 10.23
N ILE A 107 4.63 -6.97 10.03
CA ILE A 107 3.86 -6.62 8.82
C ILE A 107 3.54 -5.14 8.76
N THR A 108 3.30 -4.52 9.92
CA THR A 108 3.04 -3.09 10.03
C THR A 108 4.29 -2.29 9.70
N THR A 109 5.47 -2.71 10.18
CA THR A 109 6.75 -2.07 9.84
C THR A 109 7.08 -2.19 8.36
N ILE A 110 6.85 -3.37 7.77
CA ILE A 110 7.07 -3.57 6.33
C ILE A 110 6.11 -2.69 5.53
N ASN A 111 4.84 -2.62 5.92
CA ASN A 111 3.86 -1.74 5.29
C ASN A 111 4.28 -0.26 5.37
N ASP A 112 4.75 0.20 6.53
CA ASP A 112 5.22 1.58 6.72
C ASP A 112 6.43 1.89 5.81
N LEU A 113 7.41 0.98 5.76
CA LEU A 113 8.56 1.10 4.88
C LEU A 113 8.15 1.14 3.40
N VAL A 114 7.24 0.26 2.98
CA VAL A 114 6.73 0.20 1.60
C VAL A 114 5.99 1.48 1.24
N ALA A 115 5.18 2.01 2.16
CA ALA A 115 4.46 3.26 1.95
C ALA A 115 5.43 4.44 1.78
N VAL A 116 6.42 4.55 2.66
CA VAL A 116 7.46 5.59 2.62
C VAL A 116 8.27 5.52 1.32
N VAL A 117 8.77 4.33 0.95
CA VAL A 117 9.55 4.12 -0.27
C VAL A 117 8.73 4.42 -1.52
N THR A 118 7.48 3.95 -1.57
CA THR A 118 6.60 4.20 -2.72
C THR A 118 6.28 5.69 -2.84
N TYR A 119 5.99 6.37 -1.74
CA TYR A 119 5.70 7.81 -1.72
C TYR A 119 6.90 8.64 -2.18
N TYR A 120 8.07 8.48 -1.56
CA TYR A 120 9.26 9.26 -1.93
C TYR A 120 9.76 8.90 -3.33
N GLY A 121 9.65 7.62 -3.73
CA GLY A 121 9.97 7.17 -5.08
C GLY A 121 9.08 7.85 -6.13
N LEU A 122 7.76 7.84 -5.93
CA LEU A 122 6.84 8.52 -6.85
C LEU A 122 7.03 10.04 -6.83
N ALA A 123 7.22 10.64 -5.66
CA ALA A 123 7.47 12.07 -5.54
C ALA A 123 8.74 12.47 -6.31
N ALA A 124 9.82 11.69 -6.22
CA ALA A 124 11.03 11.92 -7.00
C ALA A 124 10.77 11.83 -8.51
N VAL A 125 10.05 10.80 -8.98
CA VAL A 125 9.77 10.65 -10.41
C VAL A 125 8.82 11.73 -10.92
N VAL A 126 7.72 11.99 -10.22
CA VAL A 126 6.63 12.84 -10.68
C VAL A 126 6.92 14.32 -10.42
N LEU A 127 7.31 14.71 -9.20
CA LEU A 127 7.54 16.13 -8.87
C LEU A 127 8.90 16.65 -9.35
N ILE A 128 9.97 15.85 -9.16
CA ILE A 128 11.34 16.26 -9.54
C ILE A 128 11.59 15.96 -11.03
N GLY A 129 11.29 14.73 -11.47
CA GLY A 129 11.60 14.28 -12.83
C GLY A 129 10.66 14.80 -13.92
N MET A 130 9.34 14.83 -13.67
CA MET A 130 8.35 15.20 -14.70
C MET A 130 7.83 16.63 -14.59
N LEU A 131 7.64 17.15 -13.39
CA LEU A 131 6.96 18.44 -13.19
C LEU A 131 7.88 19.66 -13.05
N HIS A 132 9.20 19.50 -12.94
CA HIS A 132 10.14 20.62 -12.71
C HIS A 132 9.58 21.68 -11.74
N ILE A 133 8.87 21.23 -10.70
CA ILE A 133 8.45 22.12 -9.62
C ILE A 133 9.67 22.28 -8.71
N THR A 134 10.67 22.95 -9.24
CA THR A 134 11.82 23.48 -8.51
C THR A 134 11.54 24.94 -8.27
N GLY A 135 11.15 25.27 -7.03
CA GLY A 135 11.24 26.61 -6.44
C GLY A 135 10.32 27.67 -7.01
#